data_AF-A0A1M5NWR7-F1
#
_entry.id   AF-A0A1M5NWR7-F1
#
_cell.length_a   1.000
_cell.length_b   1.000
_cell.length_c   1.000
_cell.angle_alpha   90.00
_cell.angle_beta   90.00
_cell.angle_gamma   90.00
#
_symmetry.space_group_name_H-M   'P 1'
#
loop_
_entity.id
_entity.type
_entity.pdbx_description
1 polymer ?
#
loop_
_entity_poly.entity_id
_entity_poly.type
_entity_poly.pdbx_seq_one_letter_code
_entity_poly.pdbx_strand_id
1 'polypeptide(L)'
;MPDAAGPEGTGPRHAAPEDDDGPAPGAAPARTPSRARHRRRPALSGPPGRGTLLALVLAVLVVGAAFVPRLTGDAGGSTTGPSPAAPSSGSTAAAASPAAGATSPADWLAAALPPSTDLAATAGVREELAAEGVPADRLRPAEQSASSGSLLAVVGPAPEGARVVAAFDRPGDGSRMLVVDPAPAEPTAEELDRRRALADALLANPATGEDPAVTAVLRSGDVDARLLSMLAAVAAREGVRIAGFPALPGEEAGDAPARRVLVGAVAGAPVPADAAATASLREWLDAQLPPYRPDDVQVTDAGVLVSFHYASTPDALVSAAAG
;
A
#
# COMPACT_ATOMS: atom_id res chain seq x y z
N MET A 1 31.04 67.70 -19.59
CA MET A 1 31.84 67.83 -20.82
C MET A 1 32.84 66.68 -20.87
N PRO A 2 32.80 65.81 -21.89
CA PRO A 2 31.74 64.90 -22.36
C PRO A 2 31.87 63.51 -21.65
N ASP A 3 30.88 62.62 -21.51
CA ASP A 3 29.87 62.03 -22.41
C ASP A 3 30.45 60.97 -23.37
N ALA A 4 30.12 59.69 -23.14
CA ALA A 4 30.26 58.58 -24.11
C ALA A 4 29.47 57.34 -23.62
N ALA A 5 28.18 57.34 -23.91
CA ALA A 5 27.31 56.17 -23.93
C ALA A 5 27.43 55.40 -25.26
N GLY A 6 27.14 54.10 -25.23
CA GLY A 6 26.82 53.29 -26.42
C GLY A 6 26.95 51.77 -26.17
N PRO A 7 26.28 50.90 -26.97
CA PRO A 7 24.88 50.98 -27.36
C PRO A 7 24.11 49.67 -27.06
N GLU A 8 22.79 49.81 -26.98
CA GLU A 8 21.77 48.76 -26.86
C GLU A 8 21.68 47.91 -28.14
N GLY A 9 21.79 46.58 -28.00
CA GLY A 9 21.55 45.61 -29.07
C GLY A 9 20.09 45.21 -29.12
N THR A 10 19.38 45.74 -30.13
CA THR A 10 17.99 45.41 -30.43
C THR A 10 17.95 44.26 -31.46
N GLY A 11 17.39 43.10 -31.09
CA GLY A 11 17.21 41.94 -31.96
C GLY A 11 15.72 41.65 -32.26
N PRO A 12 15.39 40.92 -33.34
CA PRO A 12 14.23 41.22 -34.18
C PRO A 12 12.90 40.59 -33.72
N ARG A 13 11.84 41.38 -33.92
CA ARG A 13 10.44 40.95 -33.95
C ARG A 13 10.17 40.11 -35.21
N HIS A 14 9.74 38.86 -35.04
CA HIS A 14 9.06 38.13 -36.11
C HIS A 14 7.54 38.29 -35.94
N ALA A 15 6.94 39.01 -36.89
CA ALA A 15 5.51 39.09 -37.11
C ALA A 15 5.00 37.87 -37.89
N ALA A 16 3.70 37.64 -37.74
CA ALA A 16 2.90 36.51 -38.22
C ALA A 16 2.83 36.36 -39.75
N PRO A 17 2.16 35.29 -40.20
CA PRO A 17 1.03 35.49 -41.12
C PRO A 17 -0.29 34.87 -40.61
N GLU A 18 -1.33 35.71 -40.61
CA GLU A 18 -2.71 35.43 -41.08
C GLU A 18 -2.60 34.82 -42.50
N ASP A 19 -3.41 33.91 -43.05
CA ASP A 19 -4.84 33.61 -43.05
C ASP A 19 -4.95 32.18 -43.63
N ASP A 20 -5.90 31.36 -43.19
CA ASP A 20 -6.51 30.39 -44.11
C ASP A 20 -7.96 30.11 -43.70
N ASP A 21 -8.87 30.49 -44.60
CA ASP A 21 -10.31 30.62 -44.37
C ASP A 21 -11.05 29.64 -45.30
N GLY A 22 -11.60 28.58 -44.70
CA GLY A 22 -12.76 27.79 -45.18
C GLY A 22 -12.52 26.69 -46.23
N PRO A 23 -13.59 25.98 -46.69
CA PRO A 23 -14.85 25.64 -46.03
C PRO A 23 -15.21 24.11 -46.10
N ALA A 24 -16.30 23.78 -45.41
CA ALA A 24 -17.30 22.74 -45.72
C ALA A 24 -17.32 21.40 -44.94
N PRO A 25 -18.51 21.01 -44.41
CA PRO A 25 -18.77 19.72 -43.78
C PRO A 25 -19.15 18.68 -44.85
N GLY A 26 -18.45 17.54 -44.85
CA GLY A 26 -18.64 16.49 -45.85
C GLY A 26 -18.61 15.09 -45.25
N ALA A 27 -19.78 14.45 -45.26
CA ALA A 27 -20.00 13.01 -45.38
C ALA A 27 -19.50 12.07 -44.26
N ALA A 28 -20.47 11.65 -43.44
CA ALA A 28 -20.41 10.42 -42.68
C ALA A 28 -20.18 9.18 -43.57
N PRO A 29 -19.21 8.30 -43.27
CA PRO A 29 -19.14 6.99 -43.89
C PRO A 29 -20.12 6.00 -43.25
N ALA A 30 -20.64 5.14 -44.12
CA ALA A 30 -21.76 4.24 -43.92
C ALA A 30 -21.53 3.17 -42.82
N ARG A 31 -22.59 2.95 -42.05
CA ARG A 31 -22.78 1.76 -41.20
C ARG A 31 -22.77 0.51 -42.08
N THR A 32 -21.78 -0.35 -41.88
CA THR A 32 -21.78 -1.71 -42.42
C THR A 32 -22.57 -2.62 -41.48
N PRO A 33 -23.61 -3.34 -41.96
CA PRO A 33 -24.28 -4.35 -41.15
C PRO A 33 -23.40 -5.59 -41.02
N SER A 34 -22.89 -5.84 -39.80
CA SER A 34 -22.27 -7.11 -39.46
C SER A 34 -23.33 -8.21 -39.53
N ARG A 35 -23.23 -9.04 -40.58
CA ARG A 35 -24.10 -10.20 -40.81
C ARG A 35 -23.86 -11.24 -39.71
N ALA A 36 -24.89 -11.44 -38.90
CA ALA A 36 -25.06 -12.63 -38.09
C ALA A 36 -24.92 -13.90 -38.96
N ARG A 37 -23.85 -14.65 -38.74
CA ARG A 37 -23.76 -16.05 -39.20
C ARG A 37 -24.08 -16.96 -38.02
N HIS A 38 -25.33 -17.41 -38.01
CA HIS A 38 -25.76 -18.61 -37.30
C HIS A 38 -24.95 -19.81 -37.80
N ARG A 39 -24.00 -20.29 -36.99
CA ARG A 39 -23.64 -21.71 -37.01
C ARG A 39 -24.34 -22.40 -35.86
N ARG A 40 -25.48 -23.00 -36.18
CA ARG A 40 -26.02 -24.14 -35.43
C ARG A 40 -25.05 -25.30 -35.57
N ARG A 41 -24.58 -25.84 -34.44
CA ARG A 41 -24.20 -27.25 -34.28
C ARG A 41 -24.39 -27.65 -32.80
N PRO A 42 -24.52 -28.95 -32.53
CA PRO A 42 -25.69 -29.51 -31.85
C PRO A 42 -25.53 -29.63 -30.34
N ALA A 43 -26.69 -29.73 -29.70
CA ALA A 43 -26.87 -30.06 -28.30
C ALA A 43 -26.27 -31.42 -27.93
N LEU A 44 -25.50 -31.44 -26.85
CA LEU A 44 -25.34 -32.61 -25.99
C LEU A 44 -25.62 -32.15 -24.56
N SER A 45 -26.73 -32.66 -24.04
CA SER A 45 -27.24 -32.42 -22.70
C SER A 45 -26.45 -33.22 -21.66
N GLY A 46 -26.08 -32.55 -20.56
CA GLY A 46 -26.36 -33.02 -19.21
C GLY A 46 -25.24 -33.73 -18.41
N PRO A 47 -25.34 -33.69 -17.06
CA PRO A 47 -24.26 -33.43 -16.07
C PRO A 47 -23.86 -34.71 -15.27
N PRO A 48 -22.90 -34.75 -14.30
CA PRO A 48 -22.57 -33.73 -13.28
C PRO A 48 -21.09 -33.54 -12.88
N GLY A 49 -20.83 -32.50 -12.09
CA GLY A 49 -19.55 -32.31 -11.37
C GLY A 49 -19.23 -30.85 -11.04
N ARG A 50 -19.96 -30.29 -10.06
CA ARG A 50 -19.75 -28.92 -9.58
C ARG A 50 -18.53 -28.85 -8.65
N GLY A 51 -17.59 -27.98 -9.01
CA GLY A 51 -16.84 -27.13 -8.09
C GLY A 51 -15.61 -27.75 -7.44
N THR A 52 -14.44 -27.64 -8.06
CA THR A 52 -13.10 -27.51 -7.40
C THR A 52 -11.97 -27.49 -8.45
N LEU A 53 -11.95 -26.54 -9.39
CA LEU A 53 -10.84 -26.48 -10.37
C LEU A 53 -10.50 -25.07 -10.86
N LEU A 54 -10.77 -24.03 -10.06
CA LEU A 54 -10.41 -22.64 -10.39
C LEU A 54 -9.56 -21.95 -9.32
N ALA A 55 -8.89 -22.71 -8.45
CA ALA A 55 -8.01 -22.19 -7.40
C ALA A 55 -6.53 -22.56 -7.57
N LEU A 56 -6.12 -23.18 -8.68
CA LEU A 56 -4.77 -23.77 -8.81
C LEU A 56 -3.93 -23.19 -9.97
N VAL A 57 -4.32 -22.07 -10.56
CA VAL A 57 -3.50 -21.38 -11.60
C VAL A 57 -2.75 -20.18 -11.05
N LEU A 58 -3.08 -19.67 -9.85
CA LEU A 58 -2.30 -18.62 -9.20
C LEU A 58 -1.12 -19.14 -8.33
N ALA A 59 -0.89 -20.46 -8.29
CA ALA A 59 0.17 -21.09 -7.51
C ALA A 59 1.47 -21.36 -8.31
N VAL A 60 1.53 -20.99 -9.60
CA VAL A 60 2.66 -21.36 -10.49
C VAL A 60 3.71 -20.26 -10.64
N LEU A 61 3.52 -19.05 -10.11
CA LEU A 61 4.49 -17.95 -10.31
C LEU A 61 5.41 -17.61 -9.12
N VAL A 62 5.34 -18.30 -7.97
CA VAL A 62 6.23 -18.01 -6.82
C VAL A 62 6.94 -19.24 -6.21
N VAL A 63 6.69 -20.48 -6.69
CA VAL A 63 7.39 -21.67 -6.14
C VAL A 63 8.64 -22.00 -6.96
N GLY A 64 9.67 -21.18 -6.76
CA GLY A 64 11.00 -21.34 -7.37
C GLY A 64 12.13 -21.59 -6.37
N ALA A 65 11.87 -22.18 -5.19
CA ALA A 65 12.94 -22.74 -4.35
C ALA A 65 12.41 -23.72 -3.28
N ALA A 66 12.94 -24.95 -3.30
CA ALA A 66 13.01 -25.93 -2.21
C ALA A 66 11.70 -26.48 -1.62
N PHE A 67 11.08 -27.44 -2.30
CA PHE A 67 10.25 -28.47 -1.63
C PHE A 67 11.02 -29.79 -1.52
N VAL A 68 11.44 -30.13 -0.31
CA VAL A 68 11.84 -31.49 0.07
C VAL A 68 10.56 -32.22 0.51
N PRO A 69 10.20 -33.37 -0.08
CA PRO A 69 9.05 -34.13 0.38
C PRO A 69 9.39 -34.84 1.70
N ARG A 70 8.73 -34.44 2.80
CA ARG A 70 8.67 -35.28 4.01
C ARG A 70 7.53 -36.27 3.87
N LEU A 71 7.90 -37.55 3.86
CA LEU A 71 7.02 -38.70 3.90
C LEU A 71 6.15 -38.66 5.17
N THR A 72 4.84 -38.76 4.94
CA THR A 72 3.79 -38.96 5.95
C THR A 72 3.95 -40.32 6.62
N GLY A 73 4.11 -40.30 7.93
CA GLY A 73 3.95 -41.46 8.81
C GLY A 73 2.56 -41.44 9.44
N ASP A 74 1.84 -42.53 9.21
CA ASP A 74 0.53 -42.89 9.75
C ASP A 74 0.63 -43.27 11.24
N ALA A 75 -0.32 -42.80 12.06
CA ALA A 75 -0.68 -43.43 13.34
C ALA A 75 -1.99 -42.82 13.88
N GLY A 76 -3.04 -43.65 13.88
CA GLY A 76 -4.35 -43.31 14.42
C GLY A 76 -4.41 -43.24 15.95
N GLY A 77 -5.56 -42.76 16.42
CA GLY A 77 -5.92 -42.79 17.83
C GLY A 77 -7.26 -42.09 18.07
N SER A 78 -8.34 -42.88 18.12
CA SER A 78 -9.66 -42.44 18.55
C SER A 78 -9.67 -42.10 20.05
N THR A 79 -10.38 -41.06 20.47
CA THR A 79 -11.13 -41.10 21.74
C THR A 79 -12.20 -40.01 21.80
N THR A 80 -13.42 -40.49 22.05
CA THR A 80 -14.68 -39.78 22.28
C THR A 80 -14.78 -39.25 23.70
N GLY A 81 -15.32 -38.05 23.88
CA GLY A 81 -15.81 -37.56 25.18
C GLY A 81 -16.59 -36.26 25.05
N PRO A 82 -17.88 -36.20 25.41
CA PRO A 82 -18.64 -34.97 25.46
C PRO A 82 -18.58 -34.33 26.85
N SER A 83 -18.32 -33.02 26.93
CA SER A 83 -18.63 -32.22 28.12
C SER A 83 -19.02 -30.79 27.72
N PRO A 84 -20.29 -30.39 27.84
CA PRO A 84 -20.73 -29.02 27.60
C PRO A 84 -20.63 -28.19 28.88
N ALA A 85 -19.72 -27.21 28.90
CA ALA A 85 -19.64 -26.19 29.95
C ALA A 85 -20.06 -24.81 29.40
N ALA A 86 -20.76 -24.08 30.26
CA ALA A 86 -21.61 -22.93 30.01
C ALA A 86 -20.91 -21.65 29.46
N PRO A 87 -21.69 -20.73 28.85
CA PRO A 87 -21.18 -19.48 28.30
C PRO A 87 -20.78 -18.50 29.42
N SER A 88 -19.51 -18.12 29.45
CA SER A 88 -19.05 -16.98 30.27
C SER A 88 -19.30 -15.68 29.52
N SER A 89 -20.32 -14.97 29.96
CA SER A 89 -20.56 -13.57 29.61
C SER A 89 -19.45 -12.68 30.19
N GLY A 90 -19.07 -11.66 29.43
CA GLY A 90 -18.55 -10.41 29.97
C GLY A 90 -17.04 -10.29 30.00
N SER A 91 -16.48 -9.75 28.91
CA SER A 91 -15.56 -8.61 29.01
C SER A 91 -15.39 -8.00 27.63
N THR A 92 -16.30 -7.10 27.25
CA THR A 92 -16.01 -6.10 26.21
C THR A 92 -14.99 -5.15 26.81
N ALA A 93 -13.73 -5.57 26.81
CA ALA A 93 -12.61 -4.67 26.97
C ALA A 93 -12.65 -3.75 25.76
N ALA A 94 -13.29 -2.59 25.94
CA ALA A 94 -13.06 -1.45 25.07
C ALA A 94 -11.56 -1.21 25.12
N ALA A 95 -10.87 -1.66 24.07
CA ALA A 95 -9.47 -1.38 23.84
C ALA A 95 -9.36 0.15 23.86
N ALA A 96 -8.88 0.68 24.98
CA ALA A 96 -8.42 2.05 25.04
C ALA A 96 -7.30 2.10 24.00
N SER A 97 -7.59 2.71 22.84
CA SER A 97 -6.56 3.09 21.89
C SER A 97 -5.49 3.80 22.71
N PRO A 98 -4.25 3.30 22.77
CA PRO A 98 -3.17 4.03 23.43
C PRO A 98 -3.19 5.42 22.81
N ALA A 99 -3.33 6.44 23.65
CA ALA A 99 -3.27 7.82 23.20
C ALA A 99 -1.98 7.93 22.38
N ALA A 100 -2.15 8.06 21.06
CA ALA A 100 -1.06 8.15 20.12
C ALA A 100 -0.20 9.31 20.60
N GLY A 101 0.98 9.00 21.14
CA GLY A 101 1.95 10.04 21.43
C GLY A 101 2.12 10.82 20.14
N ALA A 102 1.93 12.14 20.20
CA ALA A 102 2.21 13.00 19.07
C ALA A 102 3.70 12.83 18.75
N THR A 103 3.99 12.00 17.78
CA THR A 103 5.34 11.78 17.26
C THR A 103 5.70 13.04 16.48
N SER A 104 6.91 13.56 16.69
CA SER A 104 7.35 14.76 15.97
C SER A 104 7.37 14.48 14.45
N PRO A 105 7.20 15.51 13.61
CA PRO A 105 7.41 15.39 12.17
C PRO A 105 8.74 14.72 11.80
N ALA A 106 9.83 15.02 12.53
CA ALA A 106 11.13 14.41 12.30
C ALA A 106 11.14 12.89 12.56
N ASP A 107 10.55 12.46 13.67
CA ASP A 107 10.43 11.03 14.01
C ASP A 107 9.54 10.29 13.01
N TRP A 108 8.43 10.91 12.58
CA TRP A 108 7.59 10.34 11.53
C TRP A 108 8.35 10.21 10.21
N LEU A 109 9.07 11.26 9.76
CA LEU A 109 9.83 11.22 8.51
C LEU A 109 10.94 10.15 8.52
N ALA A 110 11.53 9.88 9.68
CA ALA A 110 12.52 8.83 9.85
C ALA A 110 11.91 7.42 9.79
N ALA A 111 10.71 7.23 10.33
CA ALA A 111 10.02 5.93 10.35
C ALA A 111 9.18 5.65 9.09
N ALA A 112 8.68 6.70 8.44
CA ALA A 112 7.73 6.60 7.33
C ALA A 112 8.42 6.54 5.97
N LEU A 113 9.59 7.14 5.80
CA LEU A 113 10.17 7.41 4.49
C LEU A 113 11.57 6.85 4.35
N PRO A 114 11.98 6.42 3.13
CA PRO A 114 13.37 6.15 2.85
C PRO A 114 14.25 7.37 3.19
N PRO A 115 15.51 7.17 3.65
CA PRO A 115 16.41 8.27 3.97
C PRO A 115 16.69 9.22 2.79
N SER A 116 16.55 8.72 1.57
CA SER A 116 16.75 9.47 0.32
C SER A 116 15.52 10.26 -0.15
N THR A 117 14.39 10.18 0.55
CA THR A 117 13.19 10.91 0.15
C THR A 117 13.30 12.36 0.60
N ASP A 118 13.30 13.26 -0.38
CA ASP A 118 13.25 14.69 -0.17
C ASP A 118 11.84 15.14 0.24
N LEU A 119 11.80 16.15 1.11
CA LEU A 119 10.58 16.84 1.54
C LEU A 119 10.65 18.30 1.10
N ALA A 120 9.76 18.68 0.20
CA ALA A 120 9.63 20.04 -0.27
C ALA A 120 8.76 20.87 0.70
N ALA A 121 9.11 22.14 0.92
CA ALA A 121 8.35 23.04 1.78
C ALA A 121 8.66 24.51 1.49
N THR A 122 7.73 25.40 1.89
CA THR A 122 7.97 26.85 1.89
C THR A 122 9.09 27.20 2.89
N ALA A 123 9.72 28.38 2.74
CA ALA A 123 10.86 28.77 3.58
C ALA A 123 10.55 28.69 5.09
N GLY A 124 9.40 29.21 5.53
CA GLY A 124 8.99 29.16 6.94
C GLY A 124 8.76 27.74 7.45
N VAL A 125 8.11 26.88 6.66
CA VAL A 125 7.88 25.47 7.04
C VAL A 125 9.19 24.68 7.08
N ARG A 126 10.16 24.98 6.21
CA ARG A 126 11.48 24.35 6.27
C ARG A 126 12.27 24.75 7.51
N GLU A 127 12.21 26.01 7.91
CA GLU A 127 12.85 26.49 9.15
C GLU A 127 12.26 25.79 10.38
N GLU A 128 10.94 25.62 10.41
CA GLU A 128 10.23 24.87 11.46
C GLU A 128 10.64 23.40 11.49
N LEU A 129 10.58 22.70 10.36
CA LEU A 129 11.01 21.30 10.25
C LEU A 129 12.48 21.11 10.64
N ALA A 130 13.36 22.03 10.24
CA ALA A 130 14.77 21.98 10.63
C ALA A 130 14.94 22.18 12.14
N ALA A 131 14.16 23.08 12.77
CA ALA A 131 14.17 23.28 14.22
C ALA A 131 13.66 22.05 14.99
N GLU A 132 12.78 21.25 14.37
CA GLU A 132 12.30 19.97 14.90
C GLU A 132 13.25 18.79 14.61
N GLY A 133 14.38 19.03 13.94
CA GLY A 133 15.42 18.03 13.73
C GLY A 133 15.37 17.30 12.38
N VAL A 134 14.55 17.76 11.43
CA VAL A 134 14.59 17.23 10.06
C VAL A 134 15.92 17.62 9.39
N PRO A 135 16.69 16.67 8.83
CA PRO A 135 17.97 16.96 8.19
C PRO A 135 17.82 17.97 7.04
N ALA A 136 18.63 19.02 7.06
CA ALA A 136 18.55 20.12 6.08
C ALA A 136 18.80 19.67 4.63
N ASP A 137 19.58 18.60 4.43
CA ASP A 137 19.86 18.00 3.13
C ASP A 137 18.66 17.29 2.50
N ARG A 138 17.65 16.92 3.31
CA ARG A 138 16.36 16.38 2.87
C ARG A 138 15.32 17.47 2.56
N LEU A 139 15.55 18.71 2.98
CA LEU A 139 14.58 19.80 2.81
C LEU A 139 14.82 20.54 1.49
N ARG A 140 13.81 20.59 0.63
CA ARG A 140 13.85 21.28 -0.67
C ARG A 140 12.87 22.47 -0.71
N PRO A 141 13.18 23.56 -1.42
CA PRO A 141 12.19 24.61 -1.70
C PRO A 141 10.95 24.02 -2.40
N ALA A 142 9.75 24.48 -2.04
CA ALA A 142 8.48 23.99 -2.60
C ALA A 142 8.41 24.10 -4.13
N GLU A 143 9.06 25.11 -4.72
CA GLU A 143 9.12 25.34 -6.17
C GLU A 143 9.90 24.24 -6.91
N GLN A 144 10.68 23.43 -6.18
CA GLN A 144 11.48 22.33 -6.73
C GLN A 144 10.81 20.96 -6.56
N SER A 145 9.60 20.90 -6.00
CA SER A 145 8.88 19.65 -5.67
C SER A 145 8.43 18.80 -6.88
N ALA A 146 8.85 19.13 -8.10
CA ALA A 146 8.35 18.48 -9.32
C ALA A 146 8.94 17.08 -9.59
N SER A 147 9.93 16.63 -8.81
CA SER A 147 10.50 15.30 -8.96
C SER A 147 9.56 14.23 -8.42
N SER A 148 9.23 13.22 -9.26
CA SER A 148 8.48 12.03 -8.83
C SER A 148 9.07 11.42 -7.56
N GLY A 149 8.23 11.17 -6.55
CA GLY A 149 8.63 10.61 -5.26
C GLY A 149 9.06 11.63 -4.20
N SER A 150 9.00 12.94 -4.50
CA SER A 150 9.15 14.00 -3.49
C SER A 150 7.81 14.26 -2.79
N LEU A 151 7.83 14.40 -1.46
CA LEU A 151 6.65 14.81 -0.70
C LEU A 151 6.65 16.33 -0.48
N LEU A 152 5.49 16.88 -0.13
CA LEU A 152 5.31 18.30 0.16
C LEU A 152 4.79 18.49 1.58
N ALA A 153 5.43 19.33 2.38
CA ALA A 153 4.89 19.80 3.65
C ALA A 153 4.22 21.17 3.46
N VAL A 154 2.94 21.25 3.83
CA VAL A 154 2.10 22.45 3.72
C VAL A 154 1.46 22.80 5.06
N VAL A 155 1.16 24.07 5.26
CA VAL A 155 0.31 24.54 6.37
C VAL A 155 -1.00 25.03 5.78
N GLY A 156 -2.11 24.51 6.30
CA GLY A 156 -3.46 24.77 5.76
C GLY A 156 -4.00 23.61 4.92
N PRO A 157 -4.88 23.85 3.95
CA PRO A 157 -5.51 22.79 3.18
C PRO A 157 -4.50 22.07 2.26
N ALA A 158 -4.71 20.77 2.06
CA ALA A 158 -3.96 20.01 1.07
C ALA A 158 -4.23 20.56 -0.35
N PRO A 159 -3.22 20.60 -1.24
CA PRO A 159 -3.43 20.92 -2.65
C PRO A 159 -4.43 19.98 -3.31
N GLU A 160 -5.14 20.46 -4.34
CA GLU A 160 -6.07 19.63 -5.10
C GLU A 160 -5.35 18.43 -5.73
N GLY A 161 -5.95 17.23 -5.59
CA GLY A 161 -5.39 15.98 -6.10
C GLY A 161 -4.24 15.42 -5.26
N ALA A 162 -3.74 16.14 -4.25
CA ALA A 162 -2.74 15.62 -3.33
C ALA A 162 -3.37 14.64 -2.34
N ARG A 163 -2.59 13.62 -1.94
CA ARG A 163 -2.97 12.68 -0.88
C ARG A 163 -2.28 13.08 0.42
N VAL A 164 -3.05 13.26 1.49
CA VAL A 164 -2.48 13.48 2.83
C VAL A 164 -1.87 12.17 3.32
N VAL A 165 -0.59 12.19 3.66
CA VAL A 165 0.12 11.01 4.19
C VAL A 165 0.34 11.12 5.70
N ALA A 166 0.44 12.35 6.21
CA ALA A 166 0.45 12.62 7.64
C ALA A 166 0.02 14.05 7.97
N ALA A 167 -0.40 14.27 9.21
CA ALA A 167 -0.80 15.55 9.73
C ALA A 167 -0.33 15.73 11.19
N PHE A 168 0.20 16.91 11.48
CA PHE A 168 0.79 17.25 12.77
C PHE A 168 0.21 18.57 13.26
N ASP A 169 -0.20 18.62 14.54
CA ASP A 169 -0.66 19.85 15.15
C ASP A 169 0.54 20.77 15.42
N ARG A 170 0.44 22.03 15.00
CA ARG A 170 1.50 23.01 15.18
C ARG A 170 1.35 23.73 16.52
N PRO A 171 2.46 24.00 17.24
CA PRO A 171 2.39 24.73 18.49
C PRO A 171 2.02 26.20 18.25
N GLY A 172 1.05 26.71 19.02
CA GLY A 172 0.79 28.14 19.20
C GLY A 172 -0.43 28.71 18.47
N ASP A 173 -0.68 28.32 17.21
CA ASP A 173 -1.78 28.89 16.39
C ASP A 173 -2.94 27.92 16.15
N GLY A 174 -2.80 26.65 16.58
CA GLY A 174 -3.81 25.60 16.37
C GLY A 174 -3.95 25.16 14.91
N SER A 175 -3.04 25.59 14.03
CA SER A 175 -2.97 25.10 12.66
C SER A 175 -2.37 23.70 12.59
N ARG A 176 -2.56 23.02 11.47
CA ARG A 176 -1.95 21.71 11.19
C ARG A 176 -0.93 21.84 10.07
N MET A 177 0.20 21.16 10.21
CA MET A 177 1.12 20.85 9.13
C MET A 177 0.69 19.54 8.50
N LEU A 178 0.49 19.53 7.18
CA LEU A 178 0.22 18.32 6.42
C LEU A 178 1.48 17.94 5.65
N VAL A 179 1.84 16.66 5.69
CA VAL A 179 2.73 16.07 4.69
C VAL A 179 1.85 15.40 3.67
N VAL A 180 2.02 15.76 2.40
CA VAL A 180 1.20 15.29 1.28
C VAL A 180 2.07 14.69 0.19
N ASP A 181 1.54 13.69 -0.50
CA ASP A 181 2.01 13.28 -1.81
C ASP A 181 1.30 14.14 -2.86
N PRO A 182 2.01 15.02 -3.60
CA PRO A 182 1.39 15.91 -4.56
C PRO A 182 0.93 15.19 -5.85
N ALA A 183 1.39 13.95 -6.10
CA ALA A 183 1.06 13.19 -7.28
C ALA A 183 0.91 11.70 -6.95
N PRO A 184 -0.07 11.33 -6.08
CA PRO A 184 -0.29 9.94 -5.73
C PRO A 184 -0.71 9.17 -6.98
N ALA A 185 -0.14 7.97 -7.18
CA ALA A 185 -0.63 7.10 -8.21
C ALA A 185 -1.83 6.31 -7.69
N GLU A 186 -2.94 6.44 -8.39
CA GLU A 186 -4.09 5.58 -8.19
C GLU A 186 -3.83 4.21 -8.83
N PRO A 187 -4.19 3.10 -8.16
CA PRO A 187 -4.04 1.79 -8.75
C PRO A 187 -4.92 1.69 -10.01
N THR A 188 -4.38 1.05 -11.05
CA THR A 188 -5.19 0.67 -12.21
C THR A 188 -6.27 -0.34 -11.79
N ALA A 189 -7.30 -0.52 -12.61
CA ALA A 189 -8.36 -1.49 -12.34
C ALA A 189 -7.80 -2.93 -12.17
N GLU A 190 -6.81 -3.30 -12.98
CA GLU A 190 -6.16 -4.62 -12.91
C GLU A 190 -5.34 -4.80 -11.63
N GLU A 191 -4.66 -3.75 -11.17
CA GLU A 191 -3.91 -3.76 -9.90
C GLU A 191 -4.86 -3.86 -8.71
N LEU A 192 -5.95 -3.09 -8.71
CA LEU A 192 -6.97 -3.15 -7.66
C LEU A 192 -7.65 -4.53 -7.61
N ASP A 193 -7.95 -5.13 -8.76
CA ASP A 193 -8.49 -6.49 -8.84
C ASP A 193 -7.50 -7.53 -8.31
N ARG A 194 -6.21 -7.38 -8.62
CA ARG A 194 -5.15 -8.23 -8.08
C ARG A 194 -5.06 -8.12 -6.56
N ARG A 195 -5.12 -6.90 -6.01
CA ARG A 195 -5.14 -6.67 -4.55
C ARG A 195 -6.35 -7.34 -3.91
N ARG A 196 -7.55 -7.15 -4.47
CA ARG A 196 -8.77 -7.79 -3.96
C ARG A 196 -8.68 -9.31 -4.00
N ALA A 197 -8.14 -9.89 -5.06
CA ALA A 197 -7.93 -11.33 -5.14
C ALA A 197 -6.98 -11.87 -4.06
N LEU A 198 -5.88 -11.16 -3.77
CA LEU A 198 -4.97 -11.53 -2.68
C LEU A 198 -5.63 -11.36 -1.30
N ALA A 199 -6.39 -10.29 -1.11
CA ALA A 199 -7.15 -10.05 0.11
C ALA A 199 -8.22 -11.13 0.35
N ASP A 200 -8.95 -11.54 -0.70
CA ASP A 200 -9.92 -12.63 -0.63
C ASP A 200 -9.25 -13.96 -0.26
N ALA A 201 -8.06 -14.23 -0.79
CA ALA A 201 -7.28 -15.40 -0.42
C ALA A 201 -6.83 -15.37 1.05
N LEU A 202 -6.46 -14.20 1.57
CA LEU A 202 -6.14 -14.01 2.99
C LEU A 202 -7.37 -14.21 3.89
N LEU A 203 -8.53 -13.68 3.48
CA LEU A 203 -9.79 -13.80 4.21
C LEU A 203 -10.38 -15.21 4.16
N ALA A 204 -10.00 -16.03 3.18
CA ALA A 204 -10.34 -17.44 3.15
C ALA A 204 -9.63 -18.25 4.25
N ASN A 205 -8.56 -17.71 4.86
CA ASN A 205 -7.98 -18.28 6.07
C ASN A 205 -8.84 -17.91 7.29
N PRO A 206 -9.45 -18.88 7.98
CA PRO A 206 -10.30 -18.60 9.13
C PRO A 206 -9.62 -17.79 10.23
N ALA A 207 -8.29 -17.95 10.40
CA ALA A 207 -7.54 -17.22 11.40
C ALA A 207 -7.41 -15.72 11.10
N THR A 208 -7.56 -15.28 9.84
CA THR A 208 -7.46 -13.87 9.44
C THR A 208 -8.78 -13.11 9.60
N GLY A 209 -9.92 -13.79 9.41
CA GLY A 209 -11.24 -13.16 9.29
C GLY A 209 -12.01 -12.92 10.58
N GLU A 210 -11.41 -13.16 11.75
CA GLU A 210 -12.10 -13.03 13.05
C GLU A 210 -12.32 -11.56 13.45
N ASP A 211 -11.46 -10.64 13.01
CA ASP A 211 -11.55 -9.22 13.33
C ASP A 211 -12.29 -8.44 12.20
N PRO A 212 -13.43 -7.80 12.49
CA PRO A 212 -14.16 -6.99 11.51
C PRO A 212 -13.37 -5.81 10.93
N ALA A 213 -12.48 -5.19 11.71
CA ALA A 213 -11.66 -4.06 11.26
C ALA A 213 -10.59 -4.51 10.25
N VAL A 214 -9.90 -5.62 10.54
CA VAL A 214 -8.97 -6.27 9.61
C VAL A 214 -9.68 -6.64 8.32
N THR A 215 -10.88 -7.23 8.44
CA THR A 215 -11.69 -7.62 7.29
C THR A 215 -12.10 -6.43 6.43
N ALA A 216 -12.47 -5.30 7.04
CA ALA A 216 -12.85 -4.09 6.31
C ALA A 216 -11.68 -3.53 5.48
N VAL A 217 -10.48 -3.45 6.07
CA VAL A 217 -9.27 -2.97 5.37
C VAL A 217 -8.89 -3.90 4.21
N LEU A 218 -8.91 -5.22 4.43
CA LEU A 218 -8.61 -6.18 3.36
C LEU A 218 -9.62 -6.10 2.22
N ARG A 219 -10.92 -5.96 2.51
CA ARG A 219 -11.98 -5.86 1.49
C ARG A 219 -11.94 -4.57 0.69
N SER A 220 -11.44 -3.45 1.25
CA SER A 220 -11.34 -2.20 0.50
C SER A 220 -10.27 -2.30 -0.59
N GLY A 221 -9.21 -3.08 -0.36
CA GLY A 221 -8.05 -3.17 -1.23
C GLY A 221 -7.01 -2.07 -0.97
N ASP A 222 -7.21 -1.26 0.07
CA ASP A 222 -6.33 -0.15 0.47
C ASP A 222 -5.18 -0.65 1.36
N VAL A 223 -4.46 -1.66 0.88
CA VAL A 223 -3.24 -2.20 1.50
C VAL A 223 -2.10 -2.04 0.50
N ASP A 224 -0.92 -1.66 0.97
CA ASP A 224 0.29 -1.59 0.14
C ASP A 224 0.50 -2.94 -0.58
N ALA A 225 0.70 -2.88 -1.91
CA ALA A 225 0.80 -4.08 -2.74
C ALA A 225 1.95 -5.02 -2.34
N ARG A 226 3.06 -4.47 -1.82
CA ARG A 226 4.22 -5.25 -1.33
C ARG A 226 3.83 -6.00 -0.06
N LEU A 227 3.23 -5.28 0.90
CA LEU A 227 2.73 -5.83 2.15
C LEU A 227 1.70 -6.94 1.90
N LEU A 228 0.73 -6.69 1.02
CA LEU A 228 -0.33 -7.65 0.71
C LEU A 228 0.21 -8.91 0.03
N SER A 229 1.16 -8.76 -0.91
CA SER A 229 1.82 -9.89 -1.58
C SER A 229 2.63 -10.74 -0.60
N MET A 230 3.39 -10.09 0.28
CA MET A 230 4.16 -10.76 1.33
C MET A 230 3.24 -11.52 2.29
N LEU A 231 2.14 -10.90 2.75
CA LEU A 231 1.16 -11.55 3.63
C LEU A 231 0.52 -12.77 2.95
N ALA A 232 0.15 -12.66 1.67
CA ALA A 232 -0.39 -13.77 0.92
C ALA A 232 0.61 -14.94 0.81
N ALA A 233 1.90 -14.65 0.64
CA ALA A 233 2.95 -15.67 0.62
C ALA A 233 3.10 -16.39 1.97
N VAL A 234 3.13 -15.66 3.09
CA VAL A 234 3.15 -16.26 4.44
C VAL A 234 1.91 -17.10 4.68
N ALA A 235 0.74 -16.55 4.36
CA ALA A 235 -0.54 -17.23 4.54
C ALA A 235 -0.64 -18.52 3.75
N ALA A 236 -0.15 -18.54 2.51
CA ALA A 236 -0.15 -19.72 1.65
C ALA A 236 0.80 -20.82 2.16
N ARG A 237 1.91 -20.44 2.80
CA ARG A 237 2.93 -21.38 3.29
C ARG A 237 2.56 -21.97 4.66
N GLU A 238 2.16 -21.12 5.59
CA GLU A 238 2.04 -21.48 7.01
C GLU A 238 0.70 -21.06 7.61
N GLY A 239 -0.05 -20.18 6.95
CA GLY A 239 -1.20 -19.49 7.56
C GLY A 239 -0.75 -18.36 8.48
N VAL A 240 -1.54 -17.30 8.53
CA VAL A 240 -1.24 -16.09 9.31
C VAL A 240 -2.51 -15.59 9.99
N ARG A 241 -2.39 -15.09 11.23
CA ARG A 241 -3.42 -14.28 11.88
C ARG A 241 -2.96 -12.84 11.89
N ILE A 242 -3.77 -11.97 11.31
CA ILE A 242 -3.55 -10.52 11.33
C ILE A 242 -4.32 -9.95 12.53
N ALA A 243 -3.60 -9.29 13.43
CA ALA A 243 -4.17 -8.64 14.61
C ALA A 243 -4.58 -7.18 14.34
N GLY A 244 -4.10 -6.57 13.25
CA GLY A 244 -4.49 -5.21 12.87
C GLY A 244 -3.60 -4.59 11.80
N PHE A 245 -4.03 -3.44 11.29
CA PHE A 245 -3.25 -2.57 10.40
C PHE A 245 -2.99 -1.23 11.10
N PRO A 246 -2.09 -1.18 12.09
CA PRO A 246 -1.88 0.03 12.88
C PRO A 246 -1.22 1.14 12.07
N ALA A 247 -1.88 2.29 11.98
CA ALA A 247 -1.30 3.51 11.41
C ALA A 247 -0.06 3.95 12.21
N LEU A 248 0.93 4.53 11.53
CA LEU A 248 2.02 5.24 12.19
C LEU A 248 1.45 6.52 12.83
N PRO A 249 1.84 6.89 14.06
CA PRO A 249 1.32 8.12 14.65
C PRO A 249 1.58 9.33 13.75
N GLY A 250 0.54 10.14 13.51
CA GLY A 250 0.56 11.24 12.56
C GLY A 250 -0.06 10.89 11.20
N GLU A 251 -0.22 9.60 10.84
CA GLU A 251 -0.97 9.22 9.64
C GLU A 251 -2.47 9.42 9.83
N GLU A 252 -3.13 9.94 8.79
CA GLU A 252 -4.59 10.04 8.74
C GLU A 252 -5.17 8.72 8.20
N ALA A 253 -6.15 8.17 8.90
CA ALA A 253 -6.75 6.89 8.54
C ALA A 253 -7.57 7.02 7.24
N GLY A 254 -7.26 6.19 6.24
CA GLY A 254 -8.04 6.06 5.01
C GLY A 254 -7.53 6.88 3.82
N ASP A 255 -6.57 7.80 4.01
CA ASP A 255 -6.03 8.59 2.91
C ASP A 255 -4.91 7.87 2.13
N ALA A 256 -4.15 7.00 2.80
CA ALA A 256 -3.10 6.20 2.20
C ALA A 256 -3.31 4.69 2.43
N PRO A 257 -2.83 3.82 1.52
CA PRO A 257 -2.88 2.38 1.73
C PRO A 257 -2.19 1.96 3.03
N ALA A 258 -2.81 1.04 3.76
CA ALA A 258 -2.23 0.45 4.96
C ALA A 258 -0.88 -0.22 4.61
N ARG A 259 0.18 0.24 5.28
CA ARG A 259 1.57 -0.18 5.03
C ARG A 259 2.25 -0.83 6.23
N ARG A 260 1.48 -1.05 7.30
CA ARG A 260 1.91 -1.70 8.54
C ARG A 260 0.91 -2.77 8.91
N VAL A 261 1.39 -3.92 9.34
CA VAL A 261 0.56 -5.02 9.82
C VAL A 261 1.08 -5.53 11.14
N LEU A 262 0.18 -5.79 12.09
CA LEU A 262 0.50 -6.51 13.31
C LEU A 262 0.14 -7.99 13.09
N VAL A 263 1.14 -8.86 13.05
CA VAL A 263 0.96 -10.31 12.96
C VAL A 263 0.82 -10.87 14.37
N GLY A 264 -0.31 -11.53 14.65
CA GLY A 264 -0.61 -12.12 15.96
C GLY A 264 -0.32 -13.62 16.04
N ALA A 265 -0.27 -14.33 14.90
CA ALA A 265 0.14 -15.73 14.86
C ALA A 265 0.59 -16.17 13.46
N VAL A 266 1.40 -17.23 13.41
CA VAL A 266 1.82 -17.94 12.18
C VAL A 266 1.75 -19.43 12.45
N ALA A 267 1.26 -20.24 11.49
CA ALA A 267 1.02 -21.68 11.70
C ALA A 267 0.17 -22.01 12.94
N GLY A 268 -0.72 -21.09 13.34
CA GLY A 268 -1.54 -21.21 14.55
C GLY A 268 -0.82 -20.89 15.86
N ALA A 269 0.51 -20.73 15.85
CA ALA A 269 1.30 -20.38 17.03
C ALA A 269 1.29 -18.85 17.26
N PRO A 270 0.94 -18.38 18.48
CA PRO A 270 0.89 -16.96 18.79
C PRO A 270 2.29 -16.35 18.80
N VAL A 271 2.45 -15.19 18.18
CA VAL A 271 3.68 -14.39 18.26
C VAL A 271 3.36 -13.10 19.04
N PRO A 272 4.22 -12.64 19.98
CA PRO A 272 5.56 -13.14 20.27
C PRO A 272 5.63 -14.30 21.28
N ALA A 273 4.49 -14.74 21.83
CA ALA A 273 4.45 -15.68 22.96
C ALA A 273 5.16 -17.02 22.68
N ASP A 274 5.13 -17.49 21.43
CA ASP A 274 5.95 -18.59 20.95
C ASP A 274 7.25 -18.07 20.34
N ALA A 275 8.37 -18.29 21.05
CA ALA A 275 9.69 -17.80 20.64
C ALA A 275 10.19 -18.46 19.34
N ALA A 276 9.87 -19.73 19.09
CA ALA A 276 10.33 -20.44 17.91
C ALA A 276 9.57 -19.97 16.66
N ALA A 277 8.25 -19.81 16.76
CA ALA A 277 7.44 -19.24 15.69
C ALA A 277 7.86 -17.79 15.37
N THR A 278 8.13 -17.00 16.41
CA THR A 278 8.60 -15.61 16.27
C THR A 278 9.95 -15.53 15.56
N ALA A 279 10.91 -16.38 15.94
CA ALA A 279 12.23 -16.44 15.30
C ALA A 279 12.13 -16.87 13.82
N SER A 280 11.33 -17.91 13.54
CA SER A 280 11.10 -18.40 12.17
C SER A 280 10.46 -17.34 11.28
N LEU A 281 9.45 -16.62 11.77
CA LEU A 281 8.82 -15.52 11.04
C LEU A 281 9.84 -14.42 10.72
N ARG A 282 10.67 -14.02 11.70
CA ARG A 282 11.68 -12.96 11.49
C ARG A 282 12.75 -13.36 10.48
N GLU A 283 13.24 -14.60 10.56
CA GLU A 283 14.21 -15.13 9.61
C GLU A 283 13.63 -15.13 8.18
N TRP A 284 12.37 -15.55 8.03
CA TRP A 284 11.69 -15.51 6.74
C TRP A 284 11.49 -14.09 6.20
N LEU A 285 11.14 -13.13 7.06
CA LEU A 285 10.96 -11.72 6.68
C LEU A 285 12.28 -11.07 6.26
N ASP A 286 13.39 -11.35 6.98
CA ASP A 286 14.71 -10.81 6.63
C ASP A 286 15.27 -11.41 5.32
N ALA A 287 14.89 -12.66 5.00
CA ALA A 287 15.28 -13.34 3.77
C ALA A 287 14.54 -12.84 2.51
N GLN A 288 13.57 -11.93 2.64
CA GLN A 288 12.87 -11.37 1.50
C GLN A 288 13.80 -10.46 0.68
N LEU A 289 13.63 -10.48 -0.64
CA LEU A 289 14.33 -9.58 -1.56
C LEU A 289 13.46 -8.35 -1.87
N PRO A 290 14.06 -7.20 -2.24
CA PRO A 290 13.30 -6.07 -2.79
C PRO A 290 12.42 -6.52 -3.97
N PRO A 291 11.18 -5.99 -4.09
CA PRO A 291 10.54 -4.97 -3.26
C PRO A 291 9.78 -5.53 -2.03
N TYR A 292 9.85 -6.84 -1.77
CA TYR A 292 9.07 -7.52 -0.73
C TYR A 292 9.73 -7.53 0.65
N ARG A 293 11.00 -7.09 0.75
CA ARG A 293 11.69 -6.92 2.03
C ARG A 293 11.04 -5.79 2.83
N PRO A 294 10.52 -6.04 4.05
CA PRO A 294 10.04 -4.98 4.92
C PRO A 294 11.15 -4.00 5.27
N ASP A 295 10.78 -2.75 5.48
CA ASP A 295 11.71 -1.72 5.92
C ASP A 295 12.00 -1.83 7.43
N ASP A 296 11.02 -2.29 8.21
CA ASP A 296 11.15 -2.49 9.65
C ASP A 296 10.33 -3.68 10.15
N VAL A 297 10.88 -4.40 11.14
CA VAL A 297 10.25 -5.55 11.80
C VAL A 297 10.49 -5.46 13.30
N GLN A 298 9.43 -5.18 14.06
CA GLN A 298 9.47 -5.01 15.51
C GLN A 298 8.69 -6.12 16.21
N VAL A 299 9.29 -6.71 17.24
CA VAL A 299 8.59 -7.62 18.14
C VAL A 299 8.01 -6.80 19.29
N THR A 300 6.69 -6.83 19.45
CA THR A 300 5.94 -6.11 20.48
C THR A 300 5.18 -7.11 21.35
N ASP A 301 4.69 -6.69 22.52
CA ASP A 301 3.88 -7.56 23.38
C ASP A 301 2.59 -8.05 22.70
N ALA A 302 2.09 -7.30 21.71
CA ALA A 302 0.85 -7.60 20.99
C ALA A 302 1.05 -8.43 19.70
N GLY A 303 2.30 -8.61 19.26
CA GLY A 303 2.58 -9.28 17.99
C GLY A 303 3.89 -8.86 17.34
N VAL A 304 4.12 -9.34 16.12
CA VAL A 304 5.22 -8.87 15.27
C VAL A 304 4.68 -7.81 14.32
N LEU A 305 5.10 -6.57 14.52
CA LEU A 305 4.77 -5.44 13.66
C LEU A 305 5.72 -5.43 12.46
N VAL A 306 5.16 -5.46 11.26
CA VAL A 306 5.91 -5.39 10.00
C VAL A 306 5.50 -4.12 9.27
N SER A 307 6.49 -3.34 8.83
CA SER A 307 6.27 -2.01 8.25
C SER A 307 6.98 -1.86 6.90
N PHE A 308 6.32 -1.15 5.98
CA PHE A 308 6.92 -0.63 4.76
C PHE A 308 6.91 0.91 4.78
N HIS A 309 7.98 1.50 4.26
CA HIS A 309 8.06 2.92 3.97
C HIS A 309 7.04 3.30 2.89
N TYR A 310 6.65 4.57 2.90
CA TYR A 310 5.68 5.11 1.95
C TYR A 310 6.26 5.04 0.53
N ALA A 311 5.42 4.63 -0.41
CA ALA A 311 5.68 4.71 -1.83
C ALA A 311 4.45 5.30 -2.51
N SER A 312 4.65 6.25 -3.42
CA SER A 312 3.57 6.83 -4.21
C SER A 312 2.93 5.82 -5.18
N THR A 313 3.68 4.80 -5.58
CA THR A 313 3.33 3.80 -6.61
C THR A 313 3.65 2.36 -6.17
N PRO A 314 3.07 1.84 -5.08
CA PRO A 314 3.45 0.53 -4.55
C PRO A 314 3.17 -0.62 -5.53
N ASP A 315 2.13 -0.54 -6.37
CA ASP A 315 1.86 -1.56 -7.39
C ASP A 315 2.91 -1.58 -8.50
N ALA A 316 3.43 -0.42 -8.88
CA ALA A 316 4.49 -0.34 -9.90
C ALA A 316 5.77 -1.04 -9.42
N LEU A 317 6.10 -0.94 -8.11
CA LEU A 317 7.23 -1.65 -7.53
C LEU A 317 7.06 -3.18 -7.64
N VAL A 318 5.85 -3.67 -7.32
CA VAL A 318 5.54 -5.11 -7.40
C VAL A 318 5.50 -5.60 -8.85
N SER A 319 4.88 -4.84 -9.75
CA SER A 319 4.77 -5.20 -11.17
C SER A 319 6.13 -5.19 -11.87
N ALA A 320 7.02 -4.26 -11.52
CA ALA A 320 8.39 -4.22 -12.05
C ALA A 320 9.24 -5.42 -11.59
N ALA A 321 8.97 -5.99 -10.42
CA ALA A 321 9.68 -7.17 -9.92
C ALA A 321 9.17 -8.49 -10.52
N ALA A 322 7.97 -8.49 -11.10
CA ALA A 322 7.34 -9.65 -11.70
C ALA A 322 7.66 -9.85 -13.20
N GLY A 323 8.20 -8.82 -13.86
CA GLY A 323 8.57 -8.82 -15.28
C GLY A 323 10.05 -9.11 -15.48
#